data_AF-E0RXQ8-F1
#
_entry.id   AF-E0RXQ8-F1
#
_cell.length_a   1.000
_cell.length_b   1.000
_cell.length_c   1.000
_cell.angle_alpha   90.00
_cell.angle_beta   90.00
_cell.angle_gamma   90.00
#
_symmetry.space_group_name_H-M   'P 1'
#
loop_
_entity.id
_entity.type
_entity.pdbx_description
1 polymer ?
#
loop_
_entity_poly.entity_id
_entity_poly.type
_entity_poly.pdbx_seq_one_letter_code
_entity_poly.pdbx_strand_id
1 'polypeptide(L)'
;MRGNFMHITTIALIISILGLITSFGFVGIIPSLIAFVLNILNLKEEQSIRTTRPLAISLAGILLPLVMYLNSYGIGLPYEKPEKLGMLTQIIYDNYSRLGFDMSGLYSKGKDQEIAATVKASSDMYYISDGVVLDDDGAKIDESVRESSFDKASDDGQKTSKEKNKISKELDPESIFESIDSLDESSGNDYGADKKGASDDDMPSYGGLPIGTLILGQYFREDDHNCNPVLVLQNKTGNDCRFECLFTARDEEGNELATSNKTVEVVKDGEKFVFEGRFDKDELGRKLPAMYEFLISKREPYEDNLYDEVTVLGEVVENSAFVTAMNTSKKKAKVDAYVLFFDGDELVDCIWMIPQNSGEVCIEPGSSAAIKGDAYYKFDRIETYYTAYEAVGE
;
A
#
# COMPACT_ATOMS: atom_id res chain seq x y z
N MET A 1 62.90 -12.02 17.62
CA MET A 1 61.75 -11.08 17.71
C MET A 1 60.67 -11.29 16.64
N ARG A 2 60.73 -12.30 15.75
CA ARG A 2 59.63 -12.58 14.77
C ARG A 2 58.43 -13.35 15.34
N GLY A 3 58.59 -14.06 16.47
CA GLY A 3 57.52 -14.87 17.07
C GLY A 3 56.38 -14.06 17.68
N ASN A 4 56.69 -13.00 18.45
CA ASN A 4 55.66 -12.16 19.09
C ASN A 4 54.81 -11.39 18.07
N PHE A 5 55.40 -10.98 16.95
CA PHE A 5 54.70 -10.24 15.90
C PHE A 5 53.61 -11.09 15.22
N MET A 6 53.94 -12.34 14.89
CA MET A 6 52.99 -13.27 14.26
C MET A 6 51.80 -13.60 15.19
N HIS A 7 52.03 -13.63 16.50
CA HIS A 7 50.95 -13.77 17.50
C HIS A 7 50.05 -12.52 17.56
N ILE A 8 50.61 -11.32 17.54
CA ILE A 8 49.85 -10.06 17.61
C ILE A 8 48.97 -9.87 16.37
N THR A 9 49.46 -10.17 15.16
CA THR A 9 48.64 -10.07 13.94
C THR A 9 47.49 -11.09 13.95
N THR A 10 47.74 -12.30 14.48
CA THR A 10 46.72 -13.34 14.60
C THR A 10 45.65 -12.97 15.63
N ILE A 11 46.06 -12.42 16.77
CA ILE A 11 45.15 -11.93 17.81
C ILE A 11 44.30 -10.78 17.25
N ALA A 12 44.91 -9.81 16.55
CA ALA A 12 44.18 -8.70 15.95
C ALA A 12 43.15 -9.17 14.90
N LEU A 13 43.48 -10.18 14.10
CA LEU A 13 42.53 -10.80 13.17
C LEU A 13 41.36 -11.47 13.90
N ILE A 14 41.63 -12.25 14.96
CA ILE A 14 40.57 -12.91 15.74
C ILE A 14 39.64 -11.87 16.36
N ILE A 15 40.18 -10.79 16.94
CA ILE A 15 39.38 -9.71 17.53
C ILE A 15 38.61 -8.95 16.44
N SER A 16 39.17 -8.72 15.25
CA SER A 16 38.45 -8.12 14.12
C SER A 16 37.23 -8.98 13.71
N ILE A 17 37.39 -10.30 13.63
CA ILE A 17 36.30 -11.22 13.25
C ILE A 17 35.23 -11.27 14.35
N LEU A 18 35.64 -11.38 15.62
CA LEU A 18 34.71 -11.35 16.75
C LEU A 18 33.98 -10.02 16.83
N GLY A 19 34.67 -8.91 16.57
CA GLY A 19 34.09 -7.58 16.47
C GLY A 19 33.01 -7.52 15.39
N LEU A 20 33.33 -7.96 14.17
CA LEU A 20 32.34 -7.98 13.08
C LEU A 20 31.12 -8.86 13.38
N ILE A 21 31.33 -10.07 13.93
CA ILE A 21 30.22 -10.97 14.30
C ILE A 21 29.34 -10.35 15.39
N THR A 22 29.95 -9.67 16.37
CA THR A 22 29.19 -9.03 17.46
C THR A 22 28.58 -7.68 17.06
N SER A 23 29.03 -7.08 15.95
CA SER A 23 28.48 -5.83 15.42
C SER A 23 27.06 -5.98 14.87
N PHE A 24 26.73 -7.19 14.41
CA PHE A 24 25.36 -7.60 14.12
C PHE A 24 24.42 -7.37 15.33
N GLY A 25 24.90 -7.61 16.56
CA GLY A 25 24.16 -7.31 17.79
C GLY A 25 24.42 -5.93 18.40
N PHE A 26 24.99 -4.97 17.66
CA PHE A 26 25.33 -3.61 18.13
C PHE A 26 26.44 -3.54 19.22
N VAL A 27 26.84 -4.66 19.82
CA VAL A 27 27.89 -4.77 20.86
C VAL A 27 29.30 -4.76 20.25
N GLY A 28 29.44 -5.04 18.95
CA GLY A 28 30.74 -5.22 18.30
C GLY A 28 31.54 -3.97 18.00
N ILE A 29 31.01 -2.76 18.24
CA ILE A 29 31.74 -1.50 18.03
C ILE A 29 33.02 -1.47 18.88
N ILE A 30 32.92 -1.82 20.17
CA ILE A 30 34.05 -1.78 21.12
C ILE A 30 35.19 -2.73 20.73
N PRO A 31 34.95 -4.06 20.52
CA PRO A 31 36.01 -4.95 20.05
C PRO A 31 36.54 -4.58 18.65
N SER A 32 35.69 -4.05 17.77
CA SER A 32 36.12 -3.58 16.44
C SER A 32 37.04 -2.36 16.51
N LEU A 33 36.79 -1.41 17.42
CA LEU A 33 37.68 -0.27 17.67
C LEU A 33 39.04 -0.71 18.23
N ILE A 34 39.05 -1.65 19.18
CA ILE A 34 40.29 -2.20 19.75
C ILE A 34 41.10 -2.90 18.64
N ALA A 35 40.46 -3.72 17.81
CA ALA A 35 41.10 -4.37 16.68
C ALA A 35 41.62 -3.35 15.64
N PHE A 36 40.85 -2.30 15.36
CA PHE A 36 41.22 -1.25 14.42
C PHE A 36 42.50 -0.51 14.86
N VAL A 37 42.60 -0.14 16.14
CA VAL A 37 43.80 0.49 16.71
C VAL A 37 45.00 -0.45 16.64
N LEU A 38 44.84 -1.72 17.01
CA LEU A 38 45.91 -2.73 16.92
C LEU A 38 46.37 -2.93 15.47
N ASN A 39 45.45 -2.94 14.51
CA ASN A 39 45.78 -3.08 13.09
C ASN A 39 46.46 -1.84 12.51
N ILE A 40 46.12 -0.63 12.96
CA ILE A 40 46.86 0.60 12.59
C ILE A 40 48.30 0.55 13.11
N LEU A 41 48.51 0.11 14.35
CA LEU A 41 49.85 -0.03 14.92
C LEU A 41 50.66 -1.07 14.14
N ASN A 42 50.06 -2.21 13.80
CA ASN A 42 50.70 -3.25 12.98
C ASN A 42 51.01 -2.76 11.56
N LEU A 43 50.15 -1.94 10.95
CA LEU A 43 50.36 -1.38 9.61
C LEU A 43 51.51 -0.37 9.57
N LYS A 44 51.74 0.38 10.66
CA LYS A 44 52.88 1.29 10.79
C LYS A 44 54.21 0.54 10.87
N GLU A 45 54.21 -0.66 11.44
CA GLU A 45 55.41 -1.50 11.57
C GLU A 45 55.67 -2.35 10.31
N GLU A 46 54.63 -2.88 9.66
CA GLU A 46 54.75 -3.69 8.45
C GLU A 46 53.58 -3.45 7.48
N GLN A 47 53.89 -2.80 6.34
CA GLN A 47 52.93 -2.59 5.25
C GLN A 47 52.80 -3.87 4.43
N SER A 48 51.87 -4.75 4.83
CA SER A 48 51.59 -6.00 4.13
C SER A 48 50.10 -6.22 3.94
N ILE A 49 49.74 -7.00 2.92
CA ILE A 49 48.35 -7.40 2.67
C ILE A 49 47.73 -8.11 3.90
N ARG A 50 48.56 -8.76 4.72
CA ARG A 50 48.12 -9.48 5.93
C ARG A 50 47.68 -8.53 7.05
N THR A 51 48.16 -7.29 7.08
CA THR A 51 47.73 -6.25 8.03
C THR A 51 46.59 -5.40 7.49
N THR A 52 46.41 -5.30 6.17
CA THR A 52 45.29 -4.56 5.54
C THR A 52 43.93 -5.27 5.66
N ARG A 53 43.87 -6.61 5.57
CA ARG A 53 42.59 -7.34 5.66
C ARG A 53 41.91 -7.24 7.04
N PRO A 54 42.60 -7.49 8.17
CA PRO A 54 42.01 -7.33 9.49
C PRO A 54 41.57 -5.90 9.77
N LEU A 55 42.28 -4.91 9.22
CA LEU A 55 41.94 -3.49 9.31
C LEU A 55 40.58 -3.20 8.63
N ALA A 56 40.40 -3.69 7.41
CA ALA A 56 39.13 -3.54 6.68
C ALA A 56 37.97 -4.24 7.41
N ILE A 57 38.21 -5.44 7.95
CA ILE A 57 37.21 -6.17 8.75
C ILE A 57 36.82 -5.39 10.01
N SER A 58 37.80 -4.84 10.74
CA SER A 58 37.51 -4.00 11.91
C SER A 58 36.78 -2.71 11.56
N LEU A 59 37.08 -2.10 10.41
CA LEU A 59 36.36 -0.91 9.94
C LEU A 59 34.91 -1.25 9.60
N ALA A 60 34.67 -2.36 8.91
CA ALA A 60 33.31 -2.85 8.66
C ALA A 60 32.56 -3.12 9.97
N GLY A 61 33.24 -3.70 10.98
CA GLY A 61 32.68 -3.90 12.31
C GLY A 61 32.30 -2.59 13.03
N ILE A 62 32.99 -1.48 12.76
CA ILE A 62 32.61 -0.16 13.31
C ILE A 62 31.44 0.45 12.54
N LEU A 63 31.45 0.35 11.21
CA LEU A 63 30.45 1.00 10.35
C LEU A 63 29.10 0.29 10.36
N LEU A 64 29.09 -1.04 10.43
CA LEU A 64 27.85 -1.83 10.32
C LEU A 64 26.80 -1.46 11.38
N PRO A 65 27.14 -1.33 12.68
CA PRO A 65 26.20 -0.85 13.70
C PRO A 65 25.71 0.58 13.44
N LEU A 66 26.57 1.47 12.95
CA LEU A 66 26.19 2.85 12.65
C LEU A 66 25.20 2.92 11.48
N VAL A 67 25.45 2.15 10.41
CA VAL A 67 24.54 2.06 9.27
C VAL A 67 23.21 1.43 9.68
N MET A 68 23.25 0.36 10.47
CA MET A 68 22.05 -0.28 11.03
C MET A 68 21.23 0.74 11.86
N TYR A 69 21.89 1.47 12.75
CA TYR A 69 21.24 2.53 13.54
C TYR A 69 20.60 3.60 12.68
N LEU A 70 21.34 4.14 11.71
CA LEU A 70 20.84 5.19 10.81
C LEU A 70 19.66 4.68 9.98
N ASN A 71 19.68 3.41 9.55
CA ASN A 71 18.58 2.80 8.82
C ASN A 71 17.33 2.60 9.69
N SER A 72 17.51 2.34 10.99
CA SER A 72 16.41 2.11 11.93
C SER A 72 15.84 3.40 12.53
N TYR A 73 16.69 4.36 12.90
CA TYR A 73 16.30 5.54 13.68
C TYR A 73 16.74 6.88 13.06
N GLY A 74 17.50 6.87 11.97
CA GLY A 74 18.10 8.09 11.43
C GLY A 74 18.95 8.81 12.48
N ILE A 75 18.74 10.11 12.65
CA ILE A 75 19.41 10.95 13.68
C ILE A 75 18.61 10.93 15.00
N GLY A 76 17.43 10.30 15.02
CA GLY A 76 16.56 10.22 16.18
C GLY A 76 17.09 9.26 17.25
N LEU A 77 16.62 9.45 18.49
CA LEU A 77 16.79 8.45 19.56
C LEU A 77 15.70 7.38 19.43
N PRO A 78 15.98 6.13 19.82
CA PRO A 78 14.94 5.11 19.91
C PRO A 78 13.84 5.57 20.88
N TYR A 79 12.60 5.57 20.42
CA TYR A 79 11.41 5.93 21.21
C TYR A 79 11.03 4.77 22.13
N GLU A 80 10.75 5.01 23.41
CA GLU A 80 10.32 3.94 24.32
C GLU A 80 8.97 3.35 23.85
N LYS A 81 8.99 2.09 23.40
CA LYS A 81 7.76 1.31 23.17
C LYS A 81 7.13 0.99 24.55
N PRO A 82 5.80 0.81 24.62
CA PRO A 82 5.09 0.45 25.88
C PRO A 82 5.57 -0.88 26.49
N GLU A 83 6.32 -1.66 25.72
CA GLU A 83 6.93 -2.92 26.13
C GLU A 83 8.34 -2.63 26.68
N LYS A 84 8.58 -2.94 27.96
CA LYS A 84 9.81 -2.67 28.73
C LYS A 84 11.07 -3.39 28.19
N LEU A 85 11.44 -3.17 26.94
CA LEU A 85 12.68 -3.64 26.33
C LEU A 85 13.80 -2.67 26.68
N GLY A 86 14.96 -3.20 27.09
CA GLY A 86 16.15 -2.38 27.24
C GLY A 86 16.55 -1.78 25.89
N MET A 87 17.09 -0.55 25.89
CA MET A 87 17.46 0.22 24.69
C MET A 87 18.26 -0.61 23.67
N LEU A 88 19.22 -1.43 24.13
CA LEU A 88 20.01 -2.29 23.24
C LEU A 88 19.16 -3.38 22.57
N THR A 89 18.29 -4.03 23.33
CA THR A 89 17.40 -5.09 22.83
C THR A 89 16.41 -4.53 21.82
N GLN A 90 15.93 -3.30 22.07
CA GLN A 90 15.06 -2.59 21.14
C GLN A 90 15.78 -2.26 19.83
N ILE A 91 17.01 -1.76 19.90
CA ILE A 91 17.83 -1.47 18.71
C ILE A 91 18.06 -2.74 17.88
N ILE A 92 18.34 -3.88 18.53
CA ILE A 92 18.48 -5.16 17.83
C ILE A 92 17.15 -5.56 17.20
N TYR A 93 16.06 -5.54 17.96
CA TYR A 93 14.73 -5.91 17.46
C TYR A 93 14.33 -5.09 16.22
N ASP A 94 14.42 -3.76 16.28
CA ASP A 94 13.98 -2.89 15.19
C ASP A 94 14.88 -3.05 13.93
N ASN A 95 16.19 -3.28 14.11
CA ASN A 95 17.10 -3.52 12.99
C ASN A 95 16.80 -4.82 12.24
N TYR A 96 16.57 -5.92 12.97
CA TYR A 96 16.38 -7.23 12.37
C TYR A 96 14.97 -7.44 11.84
N SER A 97 13.95 -6.89 12.52
CA SER A 97 12.57 -6.89 12.01
C SER A 97 12.46 -6.15 10.67
N ARG A 98 13.12 -4.99 10.52
CA ARG A 98 13.20 -4.26 9.24
C ARG A 98 13.96 -4.98 8.13
N LEU A 99 14.84 -5.92 8.50
CA LEU A 99 15.53 -6.80 7.55
C LEU A 99 14.72 -8.07 7.22
N GLY A 100 13.49 -8.19 7.74
CA GLY A 100 12.59 -9.33 7.47
C GLY A 100 12.84 -10.55 8.36
N PHE A 101 13.63 -10.42 9.44
CA PHE A 101 13.84 -11.52 10.39
C PHE A 101 12.77 -11.50 11.48
N ASP A 102 12.19 -12.67 11.76
CA ASP A 102 11.26 -12.85 12.88
C ASP A 102 12.01 -12.75 14.22
N MET A 103 11.80 -11.63 14.91
CA MET A 103 12.38 -11.34 16.22
C MET A 103 11.39 -11.57 17.37
N SER A 104 10.26 -12.26 17.13
CA SER A 104 9.24 -12.56 18.13
C SER A 104 9.78 -13.35 19.33
N GLY A 105 10.87 -14.10 19.16
CA GLY A 105 11.55 -14.84 20.23
C GLY A 105 12.31 -13.98 21.26
N LEU A 106 12.55 -12.69 20.97
CA LEU A 106 13.13 -11.75 21.94
C LEU A 106 12.11 -11.27 22.98
N TYR A 107 10.82 -11.61 22.81
CA TYR A 107 9.78 -11.39 23.79
C TYR A 107 9.80 -12.45 24.88
N SER A 108 10.19 -12.05 26.09
CA SER A 108 9.74 -12.76 27.29
C SER A 108 8.33 -12.26 27.61
N LYS A 109 7.31 -13.11 27.39
CA LYS A 109 5.95 -12.85 27.88
C LYS A 109 5.97 -12.72 29.41
N GLY A 110 6.07 -11.49 29.88
CA GLY A 110 5.69 -11.13 31.25
C GLY A 110 4.17 -11.30 31.36
N LYS A 111 3.73 -12.09 32.34
CA LYS A 111 2.33 -12.15 32.75
C LYS A 111 1.86 -10.78 33.28
N ASP A 112 0.54 -10.59 33.22
CA ASP A 112 -0.27 -9.49 33.79
C ASP A 112 -0.45 -8.31 32.81
N GLN A 113 -1.63 -7.78 32.51
CA GLN A 113 -2.94 -7.86 33.17
C GLN A 113 -4.04 -7.36 32.20
N GLU A 114 -5.19 -8.03 32.18
CA GLU A 114 -6.46 -7.49 31.67
C GLU A 114 -6.86 -6.25 32.46
N ILE A 115 -7.29 -5.16 31.80
CA ILE A 115 -8.27 -4.24 32.37
C ILE A 115 -9.25 -3.80 31.28
N ALA A 116 -10.49 -4.28 31.44
CA ALA A 116 -11.68 -3.77 30.76
C ALA A 116 -12.03 -2.37 31.28
N ALA A 117 -12.42 -1.46 30.37
CA ALA A 117 -13.05 -0.20 30.73
C ALA A 117 -14.30 0.04 29.86
N THR A 118 -15.45 -0.19 30.47
CA THR A 118 -16.79 0.16 30.02
C THR A 118 -17.01 1.66 30.19
N VAL A 119 -17.45 2.39 29.16
CA VAL A 119 -18.07 3.72 29.34
C VAL A 119 -19.34 3.82 28.48
N LYS A 120 -20.43 4.22 29.13
CA LYS A 120 -21.80 4.39 28.62
C LYS A 120 -22.01 5.86 28.19
N ALA A 121 -22.49 6.03 26.96
CA ALA A 121 -23.34 7.06 26.35
C ALA A 121 -23.46 8.49 26.93
N SER A 122 -23.36 9.49 26.04
CA SER A 122 -24.27 10.66 26.02
C SER A 122 -24.47 11.20 24.60
N SER A 123 -25.62 11.84 24.42
CA SER A 123 -26.36 12.12 23.19
C SER A 123 -26.00 13.41 22.43
N ASP A 124 -26.47 13.46 21.18
CA ASP A 124 -26.85 14.63 20.35
C ASP A 124 -25.78 15.42 19.57
N MET A 125 -25.69 15.14 18.25
CA MET A 125 -26.00 16.08 17.16
C MET A 125 -25.63 15.46 15.80
N TYR A 126 -26.63 15.07 15.01
CA TYR A 126 -26.46 14.70 13.59
C TYR A 126 -26.93 15.85 12.70
N TYR A 127 -26.03 16.37 11.88
CA TYR A 127 -26.37 17.18 10.71
C TYR A 127 -26.63 16.25 9.53
N ILE A 128 -27.85 16.34 8.99
CA ILE A 128 -28.29 15.66 7.78
C ILE A 128 -27.92 16.56 6.59
N SER A 129 -27.13 16.05 5.65
CA SER A 129 -27.05 16.62 4.30
C SER A 129 -28.18 16.06 3.46
N ASP A 130 -28.97 16.97 2.90
CA ASP A 130 -30.14 16.74 2.03
C ASP A 130 -29.90 15.68 0.95
N GLY A 131 -30.91 14.82 0.72
CA GLY A 131 -31.02 14.20 -0.60
C GLY A 131 -31.81 12.91 -0.82
N VAL A 132 -32.68 12.39 0.06
CA VAL A 132 -33.68 11.38 -0.36
C VAL A 132 -35.00 11.54 0.42
N VAL A 133 -36.09 11.68 -0.31
CA VAL A 133 -37.48 11.70 0.19
C VAL A 133 -37.87 10.28 0.58
N LEU A 134 -38.27 10.08 1.83
CA LEU A 134 -38.92 8.86 2.30
C LEU A 134 -40.41 8.93 1.95
N ASP A 135 -40.90 7.96 1.18
CA ASP A 135 -42.33 7.65 1.18
C ASP A 135 -42.62 6.58 2.25
N ASP A 136 -43.62 6.91 3.05
CA ASP A 136 -44.09 6.27 4.27
C ASP A 136 -45.06 5.13 3.90
N ASP A 137 -44.71 3.88 4.18
CA ASP A 137 -45.69 2.82 4.54
C ASP A 137 -44.98 1.50 4.94
N GLY A 138 -44.87 1.29 6.25
CA GLY A 138 -45.15 0.01 6.91
C GLY A 138 -44.26 -1.21 6.62
N ALA A 139 -43.48 -1.60 7.63
CA ALA A 139 -42.77 -2.87 7.71
C ALA A 139 -43.61 -4.11 7.33
N LYS A 140 -43.10 -4.93 6.41
CA LYS A 140 -43.34 -6.38 6.35
C LYS A 140 -42.10 -7.13 5.85
N ILE A 141 -41.67 -8.09 6.64
CA ILE A 141 -40.73 -9.16 6.26
C ILE A 141 -41.54 -10.20 5.49
N ASP A 142 -41.08 -10.60 4.31
CA ASP A 142 -41.55 -11.80 3.63
C ASP A 142 -40.36 -12.70 3.29
N GLU A 143 -40.31 -13.85 3.97
CA GLU A 143 -39.39 -14.96 3.70
C GLU A 143 -39.94 -15.80 2.54
N SER A 144 -39.55 -15.46 1.31
CA SER A 144 -39.42 -16.41 0.19
C SER A 144 -38.67 -15.65 -0.91
N VAL A 145 -37.46 -16.01 -1.30
CA VAL A 145 -37.12 -17.17 -2.11
C VAL A 145 -35.62 -17.43 -1.95
N ARG A 146 -35.28 -18.66 -1.53
CA ARG A 146 -33.94 -19.23 -1.67
C ARG A 146 -33.67 -19.55 -3.14
N GLU A 147 -32.38 -19.45 -3.50
CA GLU A 147 -31.71 -19.99 -4.69
C GLU A 147 -31.84 -19.22 -6.02
N SER A 148 -30.77 -18.50 -6.37
CA SER A 148 -29.97 -18.60 -7.61
C SER A 148 -29.11 -17.34 -7.72
N SER A 149 -27.79 -17.45 -7.55
CA SER A 149 -26.79 -17.51 -8.62
C SER A 149 -26.69 -16.22 -9.44
N PHE A 150 -25.50 -15.63 -9.40
CA PHE A 150 -24.76 -15.04 -10.53
C PHE A 150 -25.48 -14.09 -11.50
N ASP A 151 -24.81 -12.95 -11.67
CA ASP A 151 -24.80 -12.04 -12.82
C ASP A 151 -25.80 -10.89 -12.92
N LYS A 152 -25.16 -9.71 -12.98
CA LYS A 152 -25.40 -8.54 -13.83
C LYS A 152 -26.56 -7.63 -13.46
N ALA A 153 -26.25 -6.40 -13.05
CA ALA A 153 -25.87 -5.25 -13.89
C ALA A 153 -27.12 -4.54 -14.43
N SER A 154 -27.18 -3.27 -14.06
CA SER A 154 -28.19 -2.26 -14.35
C SER A 154 -28.50 -2.14 -15.85
N ASP A 155 -29.79 -2.03 -16.17
CA ASP A 155 -30.29 -1.43 -17.40
C ASP A 155 -31.68 -0.80 -17.11
N ASP A 156 -31.71 0.51 -16.84
CA ASP A 156 -32.83 1.40 -17.17
C ASP A 156 -32.45 2.07 -18.50
N GLY A 157 -33.25 2.16 -19.56
CA GLY A 157 -34.61 1.78 -19.83
C GLY A 157 -35.02 2.40 -21.18
N GLN A 158 -36.27 2.13 -21.55
CA GLN A 158 -37.11 2.88 -22.50
C GLN A 158 -37.32 2.35 -23.93
N LYS A 159 -38.62 2.20 -24.19
CA LYS A 159 -39.41 1.78 -25.35
C LYS A 159 -39.00 2.41 -26.70
N THR A 160 -39.03 1.58 -27.75
CA THR A 160 -39.71 1.92 -29.02
C THR A 160 -40.15 0.69 -29.84
N SER A 161 -41.46 0.61 -30.10
CA SER A 161 -42.18 0.10 -31.29
C SER A 161 -41.71 -1.12 -32.13
N LYS A 162 -42.61 -2.13 -32.17
CA LYS A 162 -43.08 -2.94 -33.33
C LYS A 162 -42.09 -3.30 -34.45
N GLU A 163 -41.79 -4.60 -34.63
CA GLU A 163 -42.43 -5.47 -35.65
C GLU A 163 -41.96 -6.93 -35.54
N LYS A 164 -42.84 -7.84 -35.94
CA LYS A 164 -42.63 -9.29 -35.99
C LYS A 164 -41.72 -9.65 -37.16
N ASN A 165 -40.74 -10.53 -36.95
CA ASN A 165 -40.54 -11.64 -37.87
C ASN A 165 -39.87 -12.84 -37.20
N LYS A 166 -40.54 -14.00 -37.31
CA LYS A 166 -40.03 -15.33 -36.99
C LYS A 166 -38.97 -15.71 -38.02
N ILE A 167 -37.79 -16.15 -37.58
CA ILE A 167 -37.01 -17.14 -38.32
C ILE A 167 -36.48 -18.17 -37.32
N SER A 168 -37.10 -19.35 -37.38
CA SER A 168 -36.56 -20.59 -36.83
C SER A 168 -35.37 -21.03 -37.67
N LYS A 169 -34.22 -21.29 -37.05
CA LYS A 169 -33.18 -22.13 -37.61
C LYS A 169 -32.71 -23.13 -36.57
N GLU A 170 -32.86 -24.40 -36.94
CA GLU A 170 -32.35 -25.57 -36.24
C GLU A 170 -30.83 -25.43 -36.06
N LEU A 171 -30.35 -25.73 -34.84
CA LEU A 171 -28.94 -25.81 -34.51
C LEU A 171 -28.38 -27.11 -35.10
N ASP A 172 -27.41 -26.97 -35.99
CA ASP A 172 -26.59 -28.07 -36.51
C ASP A 172 -25.51 -28.43 -35.45
N PRO A 173 -25.51 -29.66 -34.90
CA PRO A 173 -24.58 -30.06 -33.84
C PRO A 173 -23.10 -30.11 -34.24
N GLU A 174 -22.76 -29.96 -35.52
CA GLU A 174 -21.37 -29.93 -35.98
C GLU A 174 -20.77 -28.52 -36.14
N SER A 175 -21.50 -27.45 -35.75
CA SER A 175 -21.00 -26.05 -35.79
C SER A 175 -20.12 -25.64 -34.59
N ILE A 176 -19.68 -26.58 -33.75
CA ILE A 176 -18.84 -26.28 -32.56
C ILE A 176 -17.40 -25.88 -32.95
N PHE A 177 -17.02 -26.05 -34.21
CA PHE A 177 -15.76 -25.53 -34.75
C PHE A 177 -16.01 -24.60 -35.93
N GLU A 178 -16.47 -23.39 -35.63
CA GLU A 178 -16.29 -22.27 -36.56
C GLU A 178 -14.79 -21.97 -36.65
N SER A 179 -14.31 -22.00 -37.90
CA SER A 179 -12.96 -21.68 -38.33
C SER A 179 -12.51 -20.32 -37.82
N ILE A 180 -11.25 -20.26 -37.36
CA ILE A 180 -10.55 -19.09 -36.80
C ILE A 180 -10.34 -17.92 -37.79
N ASP A 181 -10.97 -17.98 -38.96
CA ASP A 181 -10.77 -17.07 -40.11
C ASP A 181 -12.02 -16.22 -40.43
N SER A 182 -13.01 -16.12 -39.54
CA SER A 182 -14.18 -15.24 -39.73
C SER A 182 -14.39 -14.25 -38.58
N LEU A 183 -13.31 -13.72 -38.02
CA LEU A 183 -13.36 -12.45 -37.29
C LEU A 183 -13.25 -11.32 -38.30
N ASP A 184 -14.40 -10.79 -38.66
CA ASP A 184 -14.58 -9.55 -39.40
C ASP A 184 -13.76 -8.42 -38.72
N GLU A 185 -12.81 -7.83 -39.45
CA GLU A 185 -11.94 -6.71 -39.03
C GLU A 185 -12.70 -5.38 -38.88
N SER A 186 -13.94 -5.37 -38.39
CA SER A 186 -14.72 -4.14 -38.27
C SER A 186 -15.63 -4.10 -37.03
N SER A 187 -15.02 -4.22 -35.86
CA SER A 187 -15.48 -3.55 -34.63
C SER A 187 -14.30 -3.43 -33.67
N GLY A 188 -13.57 -2.32 -33.76
CA GLY A 188 -12.43 -2.02 -32.90
C GLY A 188 -12.86 -1.94 -31.44
N ASN A 189 -12.68 -3.02 -30.68
CA ASN A 189 -12.65 -2.97 -29.23
C ASN A 189 -11.24 -2.51 -28.81
N ASP A 190 -11.15 -1.33 -28.19
CA ASP A 190 -9.88 -0.64 -28.01
C ASP A 190 -9.04 -1.13 -26.81
N TYR A 191 -9.26 -2.35 -26.30
CA TYR A 191 -8.67 -2.84 -25.04
C TYR A 191 -7.74 -4.05 -25.22
N GLY A 192 -6.69 -4.19 -24.39
CA GLY A 192 -5.89 -5.43 -24.33
C GLY A 192 -4.43 -5.28 -23.85
N ALA A 193 -3.86 -6.41 -23.41
CA ALA A 193 -2.50 -6.58 -22.86
C ALA A 193 -1.33 -6.19 -23.80
N ASP A 194 -1.64 -5.83 -25.05
CA ASP A 194 -0.66 -5.41 -26.05
C ASP A 194 -0.65 -3.89 -26.29
N LYS A 195 -1.50 -3.13 -25.57
CA LYS A 195 -1.65 -1.67 -25.76
C LYS A 195 -0.97 -0.86 -24.68
N LYS A 196 -0.34 0.24 -25.08
CA LYS A 196 0.24 1.25 -24.18
C LYS A 196 -0.82 2.29 -23.82
N GLY A 197 -1.01 2.54 -22.52
CA GLY A 197 -1.97 3.54 -22.03
C GLY A 197 -1.50 4.97 -22.27
N ALA A 198 -2.45 5.91 -22.27
CA ALA A 198 -2.13 7.34 -22.25
C ALA A 198 -1.80 7.74 -20.80
N SER A 199 -0.54 8.09 -20.57
CA SER A 199 -0.05 8.67 -19.32
C SER A 199 0.63 9.99 -19.65
N ASP A 200 0.41 10.99 -18.79
CA ASP A 200 1.15 12.26 -18.80
C ASP A 200 1.61 12.56 -17.39
N ASP A 201 2.46 11.70 -16.84
CA ASP A 201 3.01 11.83 -15.49
C ASP A 201 3.83 13.14 -15.29
N ASP A 202 4.13 13.86 -16.37
CA ASP A 202 4.77 15.19 -16.35
C ASP A 202 3.76 16.35 -16.20
N MET A 203 2.45 16.07 -16.14
CA MET A 203 1.39 17.07 -15.98
C MET A 203 1.60 17.91 -14.72
N PRO A 204 1.55 19.26 -14.81
CA PRO A 204 1.70 20.11 -13.65
C PRO A 204 0.63 19.82 -12.59
N SER A 205 1.10 19.48 -11.39
CA SER A 205 0.27 19.26 -10.20
C SER A 205 0.85 20.01 -9.01
N TYR A 206 0.02 20.78 -8.29
CA TYR A 206 0.45 21.53 -7.12
C TYR A 206 -0.63 21.52 -6.03
N GLY A 207 -0.22 21.65 -4.77
CA GLY A 207 -1.20 21.57 -3.70
C GLY A 207 -0.66 21.71 -2.29
N GLY A 208 -1.59 21.86 -1.35
CA GLY A 208 -1.30 21.97 0.07
C GLY A 208 -1.27 20.59 0.74
N LEU A 209 -0.21 20.31 1.49
CA LEU A 209 -0.10 19.14 2.35
C LEU A 209 -0.22 19.52 3.83
N PRO A 210 -0.92 18.73 4.65
CA PRO A 210 -0.88 18.91 6.08
C PRO A 210 0.51 18.54 6.63
N ILE A 211 0.87 19.13 7.77
CA ILE A 211 2.16 18.84 8.43
C ILE A 211 2.24 17.34 8.76
N GLY A 212 3.36 16.73 8.37
CA GLY A 212 3.61 15.31 8.59
C GLY A 212 3.07 14.40 7.48
N THR A 213 2.77 14.92 6.29
CA THR A 213 2.45 14.10 5.12
C THR A 213 3.51 14.31 4.04
N LEU A 214 3.91 13.23 3.39
CA LEU A 214 4.90 13.25 2.30
C LEU A 214 4.26 12.75 1.01
N ILE A 215 4.54 13.43 -0.11
CA ILE A 215 4.29 12.91 -1.46
C ILE A 215 5.45 12.00 -1.83
N LEU A 216 5.12 10.78 -2.24
CA LEU A 216 6.07 9.80 -2.76
C LEU A 216 5.99 9.66 -4.28
N GLY A 217 4.81 9.89 -4.85
CA GLY A 217 4.57 9.85 -6.29
C GLY A 217 3.37 10.71 -6.66
N GLN A 218 3.44 11.31 -7.84
CA GLN A 218 2.33 11.98 -8.49
C GLN A 218 2.30 11.46 -9.91
N TYR A 219 1.13 11.01 -10.33
CA TYR A 219 0.94 10.38 -11.62
C TYR A 219 -0.34 10.92 -12.24
N PHE A 220 -0.42 10.83 -13.56
CA PHE A 220 -1.61 11.20 -14.28
C PHE A 220 -1.92 10.13 -15.33
N ARG A 221 -3.12 9.60 -15.19
CA ARG A 221 -3.63 8.53 -16.04
C ARG A 221 -4.86 9.01 -16.78
N GLU A 222 -4.83 8.89 -18.09
CA GLU A 222 -5.95 9.23 -18.96
C GLU A 222 -6.51 7.95 -19.60
N ASP A 223 -7.81 7.72 -19.48
CA ASP A 223 -8.52 6.71 -20.27
C ASP A 223 -9.58 7.35 -21.17
N ASP A 224 -10.31 6.56 -21.95
CA ASP A 224 -11.31 7.07 -22.90
C ASP A 224 -12.43 7.91 -22.25
N HIS A 225 -12.67 7.72 -20.96
CA HIS A 225 -13.77 8.29 -20.20
C HIS A 225 -13.32 9.27 -19.12
N ASN A 226 -12.12 9.12 -18.57
CA ASN A 226 -11.69 9.82 -17.36
C ASN A 226 -10.27 10.39 -17.49
N CYS A 227 -10.02 11.48 -16.78
CA CYS A 227 -8.70 12.04 -16.53
C CYS A 227 -8.41 11.97 -15.03
N ASN A 228 -7.46 11.12 -14.60
CA ASN A 228 -7.29 10.77 -13.19
C ASN A 228 -5.91 11.20 -12.66
N PRO A 229 -5.82 12.26 -11.84
CA PRO A 229 -4.62 12.50 -11.04
C PRO A 229 -4.53 11.48 -9.89
N VAL A 230 -3.36 10.88 -9.71
CA VAL A 230 -3.09 9.90 -8.66
C VAL A 230 -1.95 10.40 -7.78
N LEU A 231 -2.19 10.44 -6.46
CA LEU A 231 -1.18 10.80 -5.46
C LEU A 231 -0.86 9.59 -4.60
N VAL A 232 0.43 9.22 -4.55
CA VAL A 232 0.95 8.26 -3.56
C VAL A 232 1.57 9.05 -2.42
N LEU A 233 1.03 8.88 -1.22
CA LEU A 233 1.37 9.66 -0.04
C LEU A 233 1.83 8.75 1.10
N GLN A 234 2.49 9.33 2.10
CA GLN A 234 2.85 8.65 3.33
C GLN A 234 2.45 9.47 4.55
N ASN A 235 1.80 8.81 5.51
CA ASN A 235 1.54 9.38 6.82
C ASN A 235 2.84 9.36 7.65
N LYS A 236 3.31 10.54 8.06
CA LYS A 236 4.45 10.77 8.96
C LYS A 236 4.06 11.75 10.06
N THR A 237 2.79 11.74 10.46
CA THR A 237 2.24 12.71 11.40
C THR A 237 2.49 12.31 12.86
N GLY A 238 2.96 11.09 13.09
CA GLY A 238 3.11 10.48 14.42
C GLY A 238 1.82 9.91 14.99
N ASN A 239 0.70 9.97 14.24
CA ASN A 239 -0.61 9.46 14.66
C ASN A 239 -1.33 8.81 13.48
N ASP A 240 -2.26 7.91 13.76
CA ASP A 240 -3.20 7.41 12.76
C ASP A 240 -4.13 8.55 12.33
N CYS A 241 -4.41 8.66 11.03
CA CYS A 241 -5.12 9.80 10.47
C CYS A 241 -6.12 9.37 9.41
N ARG A 242 -7.27 10.03 9.40
CA ARG A 242 -8.15 10.13 8.25
C ARG A 242 -7.67 11.27 7.38
N PHE A 243 -7.58 11.05 6.07
CA PHE A 243 -7.21 12.07 5.11
C PHE A 243 -8.38 12.39 4.18
N GLU A 244 -8.49 13.66 3.81
CA GLU A 244 -9.47 14.12 2.82
C GLU A 244 -8.75 14.98 1.79
N CYS A 245 -9.05 14.75 0.52
CA CYS A 245 -8.44 15.45 -0.60
C CYS A 245 -9.52 16.03 -1.50
N LEU A 246 -9.41 17.33 -1.77
CA LEU A 246 -10.12 18.00 -2.85
C LEU A 246 -9.15 18.14 -4.02
N PHE A 247 -9.44 17.48 -5.13
CA PHE A 247 -8.79 17.73 -6.41
C PHE A 247 -9.58 18.77 -7.20
N THR A 248 -8.88 19.64 -7.91
CA THR A 248 -9.43 20.62 -8.84
C THR A 248 -8.73 20.50 -10.18
N ALA A 249 -9.49 20.18 -11.23
CA ALA A 249 -9.01 20.21 -12.61
C ALA A 249 -9.04 21.65 -13.13
N ARG A 250 -7.97 22.11 -13.79
CA ARG A 250 -7.88 23.48 -14.32
C ARG A 250 -7.50 23.52 -15.80
N ASP A 251 -7.91 24.57 -16.49
CA ASP A 251 -7.49 24.88 -17.86
C ASP A 251 -6.13 25.61 -17.92
N GLU A 252 -5.65 25.91 -19.13
CA GLU A 252 -4.36 26.60 -19.35
C GLU A 252 -4.30 28.02 -18.72
N GLU A 253 -5.45 28.65 -18.52
CA GLU A 253 -5.57 29.98 -17.89
C GLU A 253 -5.66 29.88 -16.36
N GLY A 254 -5.75 28.65 -15.82
CA GLY A 254 -5.90 28.38 -14.40
C GLY A 254 -7.35 28.42 -13.90
N ASN A 255 -8.34 28.53 -14.79
CA ASN A 255 -9.74 28.48 -14.39
C ASN A 255 -10.13 27.06 -13.98
N GLU A 256 -11.01 26.95 -13.00
CA GLU A 256 -11.56 25.67 -12.55
C GLU A 256 -12.48 25.08 -13.64
N LEU A 257 -12.24 23.81 -13.97
CA LEU A 257 -13.09 23.00 -14.83
C LEU A 257 -14.06 22.15 -14.01
N ALA A 258 -13.54 21.46 -12.99
CA ALA A 258 -14.30 20.56 -12.14
C ALA A 258 -13.54 20.26 -10.83
N THR A 259 -14.23 19.64 -9.87
CA THR A 259 -13.65 19.19 -8.60
C THR A 259 -13.99 17.72 -8.29
N SER A 260 -13.11 17.04 -7.55
CA SER A 260 -13.29 15.65 -7.12
C SER A 260 -12.88 15.52 -5.65
N ASN A 261 -13.80 15.09 -4.78
CA ASN A 261 -13.55 14.88 -3.36
C ASN A 261 -13.26 13.42 -3.06
N LYS A 262 -12.24 13.16 -2.25
CA LYS A 262 -11.82 11.81 -1.87
C LYS A 262 -11.47 11.74 -0.39
N THR A 263 -11.70 10.56 0.19
CA THR A 263 -11.41 10.26 1.59
C THR A 263 -10.63 8.96 1.66
N VAL A 264 -9.69 8.89 2.60
CA VAL A 264 -9.07 7.65 3.06
C VAL A 264 -9.27 7.59 4.57
N GLU A 265 -10.04 6.60 5.03
CA GLU A 265 -10.62 6.60 6.38
C GLU A 265 -9.58 6.45 7.49
N VAL A 266 -8.69 5.46 7.39
CA VAL A 266 -7.70 5.19 8.42
C VAL A 266 -6.34 4.88 7.81
N VAL A 267 -5.38 5.78 8.00
CA VAL A 267 -3.99 5.57 7.58
C VAL A 267 -3.10 5.54 8.82
N LYS A 268 -2.49 4.38 9.07
CA LYS A 268 -1.54 4.18 10.17
C LYS A 268 -0.32 5.10 10.05
N ASP A 269 0.23 5.60 11.16
CA ASP A 269 1.49 6.33 11.11
C ASP A 269 2.61 5.49 10.47
N GLY A 270 3.35 6.11 9.57
CA GLY A 270 4.40 5.46 8.79
C GLY A 270 3.92 4.82 7.49
N GLU A 271 2.62 4.57 7.32
CA GLU A 271 2.10 3.83 6.17
C GLU A 271 1.76 4.71 4.98
N LYS A 272 1.75 4.07 3.80
CA LYS A 272 1.50 4.70 2.51
C LYS A 272 0.03 4.54 2.12
N PHE A 273 -0.50 5.52 1.40
CA PHE A 273 -1.88 5.53 0.94
C PHE A 273 -1.99 6.26 -0.40
N VAL A 274 -3.11 6.06 -1.09
CA VAL A 274 -3.36 6.61 -2.42
C VAL A 274 -4.61 7.46 -2.42
N PHE A 275 -4.54 8.59 -3.12
CA PHE A 275 -5.72 9.30 -3.59
C PHE A 275 -5.78 9.22 -5.11
N GLU A 276 -6.95 8.87 -5.65
CA GLU A 276 -7.27 8.98 -7.07
C GLU A 276 -8.38 10.01 -7.24
N GLY A 277 -8.06 11.16 -7.84
CA GLY A 277 -9.07 12.06 -8.38
C GLY A 277 -9.66 11.42 -9.63
N ARG A 278 -10.98 11.51 -9.81
CA ARG A 278 -11.65 11.01 -11.01
C ARG A 278 -12.49 12.12 -11.61
N PHE A 279 -12.19 12.43 -12.86
CA PHE A 279 -12.88 13.47 -13.63
C PHE A 279 -13.39 12.86 -14.93
N ASP A 280 -14.71 12.77 -15.06
CA ASP A 280 -15.33 12.31 -16.30
C ASP A 280 -15.11 13.36 -17.40
N LYS A 281 -14.66 12.93 -18.57
CA LYS A 281 -14.41 13.79 -19.73
C LYS A 281 -15.69 14.49 -20.20
N ASP A 282 -16.87 13.90 -19.99
CA ASP A 282 -18.15 14.56 -20.26
C ASP A 282 -18.40 15.72 -19.28
N GLU A 283 -18.08 15.55 -18.00
CA GLU A 283 -18.18 16.62 -16.99
C GLU A 283 -17.20 17.76 -17.27
N LEU A 284 -16.03 17.44 -17.83
CA LEU A 284 -15.05 18.42 -18.28
C LEU A 284 -15.43 19.11 -19.61
N GLY A 285 -16.61 18.80 -20.18
CA GLY A 285 -17.04 19.34 -21.47
C GLY A 285 -16.12 18.90 -22.62
N ARG A 286 -15.55 17.69 -22.52
CA ARG A 286 -14.56 17.10 -23.43
C ARG A 286 -13.28 17.93 -23.57
N LYS A 287 -12.96 18.76 -22.58
CA LYS A 287 -11.68 19.45 -22.47
C LYS A 287 -10.73 18.66 -21.57
N LEU A 288 -9.51 18.46 -22.05
CA LEU A 288 -8.46 17.90 -21.20
C LEU A 288 -7.97 18.98 -20.23
N PRO A 289 -7.82 18.68 -18.94
CA PRO A 289 -7.21 19.60 -17.99
C PRO A 289 -5.75 19.86 -18.36
N ALA A 290 -5.30 21.09 -18.17
CA ALA A 290 -3.91 21.49 -18.39
C ALA A 290 -3.07 21.39 -17.11
N MET A 291 -3.72 21.28 -15.94
CA MET A 291 -3.08 21.07 -14.65
C MET A 291 -4.11 20.61 -13.61
N TYR A 292 -3.59 20.08 -12.51
CA TYR A 292 -4.38 19.73 -11.33
C TYR A 292 -3.91 20.49 -10.11
N GLU A 293 -4.86 20.89 -9.27
CA GLU A 293 -4.60 21.36 -7.92
C GLU A 293 -5.15 20.36 -6.91
N PHE A 294 -4.48 20.19 -5.78
CA PHE A 294 -4.99 19.40 -4.66
C PHE A 294 -4.90 20.14 -3.32
N LEU A 295 -5.90 19.93 -2.47
CA LEU A 295 -5.88 20.37 -1.08
C LEU A 295 -6.14 19.18 -0.17
N ILE A 296 -5.13 18.80 0.61
CA ILE A 296 -5.25 17.69 1.56
C ILE A 296 -5.40 18.21 2.98
N SER A 297 -6.38 17.67 3.68
CA SER A 297 -6.58 17.86 5.12
C SER A 297 -6.50 16.52 5.86
N LYS A 298 -6.33 16.59 7.17
CA LYS A 298 -6.27 15.40 8.03
C LYS A 298 -7.08 15.61 9.31
N ARG A 299 -7.60 14.51 9.85
CA ARG A 299 -8.29 14.47 11.15
C ARG A 299 -8.11 13.13 11.83
N GLU A 300 -8.59 13.04 13.07
CA GLU A 300 -8.65 11.77 13.79
C GLU A 300 -9.62 10.80 13.08
N PRO A 301 -9.22 9.53 12.86
CA PRO A 301 -10.10 8.52 12.28
C PRO A 301 -11.35 8.27 13.13
N TYR A 302 -12.42 7.80 12.50
CA TYR A 302 -13.61 7.36 13.23
C TYR A 302 -13.55 5.88 13.61
N GLU A 303 -12.97 5.09 12.73
CA GLU A 303 -12.81 3.66 12.87
C GLU A 303 -11.46 3.29 13.49
N ASP A 304 -11.44 2.17 14.21
CA ASP A 304 -10.20 1.62 14.76
C ASP A 304 -9.32 1.08 13.63
N ASN A 305 -8.02 1.37 13.70
CA ASN A 305 -7.02 0.84 12.79
C ASN A 305 -6.83 -0.68 12.97
N LEU A 306 -6.87 -1.45 11.88
CA LEU A 306 -6.62 -2.89 11.85
C LEU A 306 -5.43 -3.28 10.96
N TYR A 307 -4.59 -2.33 10.55
CA TYR A 307 -3.49 -2.53 9.60
C TYR A 307 -2.54 -3.68 9.98
N ASP A 308 -2.17 -3.80 11.26
CA ASP A 308 -1.26 -4.87 11.73
C ASP A 308 -1.94 -6.24 11.83
N GLU A 309 -3.28 -6.27 11.85
CA GLU A 309 -4.08 -7.49 11.99
C GLU A 309 -4.62 -7.96 10.63
N VAL A 310 -4.46 -7.16 9.58
CA VAL A 310 -4.86 -7.48 8.21
C VAL A 310 -3.65 -7.47 7.29
N THR A 311 -3.34 -8.63 6.71
CA THR A 311 -2.29 -8.75 5.70
C THR A 311 -2.90 -8.71 4.30
N VAL A 312 -2.36 -7.85 3.43
CA VAL A 312 -2.78 -7.75 2.03
C VAL A 312 -1.63 -8.16 1.11
N LEU A 313 -1.92 -9.04 0.15
CA LEU A 313 -0.99 -9.54 -0.85
C LEU A 313 -1.55 -9.23 -2.24
N GLY A 314 -0.74 -8.55 -3.06
CA GLY A 314 -1.00 -8.33 -4.48
C GLY A 314 -0.16 -9.28 -5.34
N GLU A 315 -0.80 -9.98 -6.26
CA GLU A 315 -0.14 -10.88 -7.21
C GLU A 315 -0.58 -10.59 -8.64
N VAL A 316 0.34 -10.73 -9.60
CA VAL A 316 0.04 -10.60 -11.03
C VAL A 316 -0.28 -11.97 -11.60
N VAL A 317 -1.41 -12.08 -12.28
CA VAL A 317 -1.81 -13.28 -13.03
C VAL A 317 -2.25 -12.84 -14.42
N GLU A 318 -1.45 -13.19 -15.42
CA GLU A 318 -1.64 -12.74 -16.81
C GLU A 318 -1.70 -11.20 -16.89
N ASN A 319 -2.79 -10.63 -17.40
CA ASN A 319 -3.00 -9.17 -17.52
C ASN A 319 -3.87 -8.62 -16.38
N SER A 320 -3.84 -9.27 -15.22
CA SER A 320 -4.68 -8.93 -14.07
C SER A 320 -3.88 -8.90 -12.78
N ALA A 321 -4.37 -8.14 -11.82
CA ALA A 321 -3.93 -8.22 -10.43
C ALA A 321 -4.96 -8.97 -9.59
N PHE A 322 -4.49 -9.82 -8.70
CA PHE A 322 -5.26 -10.43 -7.63
C PHE A 322 -4.82 -9.83 -6.31
N VAL A 323 -5.77 -9.30 -5.55
CA VAL A 323 -5.53 -8.82 -4.19
C VAL A 323 -6.21 -9.78 -3.24
N THR A 324 -5.42 -10.37 -2.34
CA THR A 324 -5.91 -11.22 -1.25
C THR A 324 -5.65 -10.52 0.08
N ALA A 325 -6.71 -10.36 0.88
CA ALA A 325 -6.63 -9.81 2.22
C ALA A 325 -7.01 -10.87 3.26
N MET A 326 -6.20 -10.97 4.31
CA MET A 326 -6.34 -11.94 5.39
C MET A 326 -6.57 -11.20 6.71
N ASN A 327 -7.76 -11.32 7.28
CA ASN A 327 -8.12 -10.70 8.55
C ASN A 327 -7.83 -11.67 9.70
N THR A 328 -6.81 -11.38 10.50
CA THR A 328 -6.44 -12.16 11.69
C THR A 328 -6.99 -11.59 13.00
N SER A 329 -7.68 -10.44 12.91
CA SER A 329 -8.32 -9.80 14.06
C SER A 329 -9.55 -10.56 14.54
N LYS A 330 -10.13 -10.08 15.65
CA LYS A 330 -11.43 -10.53 16.17
C LYS A 330 -12.59 -9.66 15.69
N LYS A 331 -12.31 -8.65 14.86
CA LYS A 331 -13.27 -7.66 14.37
C LYS A 331 -13.51 -7.85 12.87
N LYS A 332 -14.64 -7.37 12.36
CA LYS A 332 -14.83 -7.26 10.91
C LYS A 332 -13.91 -6.16 10.38
N ALA A 333 -13.24 -6.41 9.26
CA ALA A 333 -12.31 -5.45 8.68
C ALA A 333 -12.81 -4.95 7.32
N LYS A 334 -12.70 -3.64 7.07
CA LYS A 334 -12.75 -3.04 5.74
C LYS A 334 -11.33 -2.87 5.24
N VAL A 335 -11.11 -3.11 3.95
CA VAL A 335 -9.81 -2.98 3.29
C VAL A 335 -9.99 -2.21 1.99
N ASP A 336 -9.41 -1.02 1.92
CA ASP A 336 -9.29 -0.28 0.67
C ASP A 336 -7.91 -0.52 0.09
N ALA A 337 -7.83 -1.31 -0.98
CA ALA A 337 -6.58 -1.55 -1.70
C ALA A 337 -6.57 -0.79 -3.03
N TYR A 338 -5.54 0.00 -3.27
CA TYR A 338 -5.24 0.56 -4.57
C TYR A 338 -4.11 -0.24 -5.21
N VAL A 339 -4.33 -0.69 -6.44
CA VAL A 339 -3.32 -1.34 -7.27
C VAL A 339 -2.96 -0.40 -8.41
N LEU A 340 -1.71 0.04 -8.42
CA LEU A 340 -1.14 0.87 -9.48
C LEU A 340 -0.36 -0.04 -10.43
N PHE A 341 -0.64 0.06 -11.72
CA PHE A 341 -0.03 -0.73 -12.79
C PHE A 341 0.95 0.16 -13.56
N PHE A 342 2.18 -0.31 -13.75
CA PHE A 342 3.23 0.46 -14.40
C PHE A 342 3.79 -0.26 -15.62
N ASP A 343 4.17 0.50 -16.65
CA ASP A 343 5.01 0.06 -17.78
C ASP A 343 6.29 0.90 -17.76
N GLY A 344 7.40 0.32 -17.29
CA GLY A 344 8.58 1.11 -16.93
C GLY A 344 8.28 2.04 -15.75
N ASP A 345 8.50 3.33 -15.91
CA ASP A 345 8.23 4.31 -14.84
C ASP A 345 6.86 5.00 -14.96
N GLU A 346 6.13 4.75 -16.06
CA GLU A 346 4.85 5.38 -16.36
C GLU A 346 3.70 4.62 -15.69
N LEU A 347 2.80 5.36 -15.01
CA LEU A 347 1.55 4.78 -14.50
C LEU A 347 0.56 4.59 -15.65
N VAL A 348 0.21 3.35 -15.95
CA VAL A 348 -0.73 3.03 -17.04
C VAL A 348 -2.14 2.76 -16.56
N ASP A 349 -2.32 2.28 -15.32
CA ASP A 349 -3.63 2.01 -14.76
C ASP A 349 -3.66 2.10 -13.24
N CYS A 350 -4.83 2.38 -12.68
CA CYS A 350 -5.05 2.46 -11.24
C CYS A 350 -6.42 1.88 -10.92
N ILE A 351 -6.48 0.89 -10.03
CA ILE A 351 -7.73 0.22 -9.68
C ILE A 351 -7.88 0.21 -8.15
N TRP A 352 -9.01 0.74 -7.69
CA TRP A 352 -9.49 0.56 -6.32
C TRP A 352 -10.20 -0.80 -6.20
N MET A 353 -9.66 -1.65 -5.34
CA MET A 353 -10.07 -3.03 -5.13
C MET A 353 -10.43 -3.22 -3.66
N ILE A 354 -11.64 -3.74 -3.42
CA ILE A 354 -12.15 -3.98 -2.06
C ILE A 354 -12.39 -5.47 -1.88
N PRO A 355 -11.44 -6.22 -1.28
CA PRO A 355 -11.63 -7.63 -0.98
C PRO A 355 -12.74 -7.79 0.07
N GLN A 356 -13.75 -8.60 -0.25
CA GLN A 356 -14.86 -8.90 0.67
C GLN A 356 -15.27 -10.37 0.58
N ASN A 357 -15.75 -10.94 1.68
CA ASN A 357 -16.26 -12.32 1.73
C ASN A 357 -17.63 -12.44 2.41
N SER A 358 -18.25 -11.30 2.71
CA SER A 358 -19.61 -11.21 3.22
C SER A 358 -20.47 -10.38 2.25
N GLY A 359 -21.79 -10.33 2.48
CA GLY A 359 -22.69 -9.45 1.72
C GLY A 359 -22.47 -7.96 2.01
N GLU A 360 -21.76 -7.63 3.10
CA GLU A 360 -21.26 -6.29 3.41
C GLU A 360 -19.82 -6.15 2.88
N VAL A 361 -19.40 -4.91 2.58
CA VAL A 361 -18.05 -4.56 2.12
C VAL A 361 -17.03 -4.72 3.26
N CYS A 362 -16.81 -5.96 3.68
CA CYS A 362 -15.93 -6.34 4.78
C CYS A 362 -15.45 -7.80 4.71
N ILE A 363 -14.45 -8.09 5.54
CA ILE A 363 -13.82 -9.39 5.73
C ILE A 363 -14.09 -9.86 7.16
N GLU A 364 -14.74 -11.00 7.31
CA GLU A 364 -15.07 -11.57 8.63
C GLU A 364 -13.81 -11.92 9.45
N PRO A 365 -13.89 -11.92 10.79
CA PRO A 365 -12.79 -12.30 11.67
C PRO A 365 -12.19 -13.68 11.33
N GLY A 366 -10.86 -13.76 11.28
CA GLY A 366 -10.14 -15.02 11.05
C GLY A 366 -10.29 -15.60 9.64
N SER A 367 -10.79 -14.81 8.68
CA SER A 367 -11.06 -15.25 7.32
C SER A 367 -10.30 -14.43 6.28
N SER A 368 -10.47 -14.77 5.01
CA SER A 368 -9.77 -14.13 3.91
C SER A 368 -10.72 -13.85 2.76
N ALA A 369 -10.41 -12.82 1.99
CA ALA A 369 -11.14 -12.43 0.80
C ALA A 369 -10.16 -12.13 -0.33
N ALA A 370 -10.58 -12.40 -1.56
CA ALA A 370 -9.79 -12.08 -2.74
C ALA A 370 -10.65 -11.41 -3.80
N ILE A 371 -10.03 -10.52 -4.56
CA ILE A 371 -10.66 -9.80 -5.68
C ILE A 371 -9.66 -9.70 -6.83
N LYS A 372 -10.16 -9.83 -8.05
CA LYS A 372 -9.40 -9.70 -9.29
C LYS A 372 -9.74 -8.37 -9.95
N GLY A 373 -8.73 -7.64 -10.40
CA GLY A 373 -8.84 -6.46 -11.24
C GLY A 373 -8.09 -6.68 -12.54
N ASP A 374 -8.74 -6.44 -13.66
CA ASP A 374 -8.13 -6.56 -14.98
C ASP A 374 -7.57 -5.20 -15.40
N ALA A 375 -6.30 -5.16 -15.80
CA ALA A 375 -5.70 -3.94 -16.32
C ALA A 375 -6.17 -3.70 -17.76
N TYR A 376 -6.47 -2.45 -18.10
CA TYR A 376 -6.88 -2.08 -19.46
C TYR A 376 -5.70 -2.05 -20.44
N TYR A 377 -4.51 -1.79 -19.93
CA TYR A 377 -3.27 -1.64 -20.69
C TYR A 377 -2.21 -2.65 -20.25
N LYS A 378 -1.19 -2.80 -21.09
CA LYS A 378 -0.01 -3.59 -20.77
C LYS A 378 0.74 -2.99 -19.59
N PHE A 379 1.25 -3.83 -18.69
CA PHE A 379 2.09 -3.43 -17.56
C PHE A 379 3.22 -4.45 -17.33
N ASP A 380 4.27 -4.04 -16.61
CA ASP A 380 5.40 -4.88 -16.20
C ASP A 380 5.49 -5.12 -14.69
N ARG A 381 4.91 -4.21 -13.88
CA ARG A 381 4.83 -4.34 -12.43
C ARG A 381 3.52 -3.77 -11.88
N ILE A 382 3.22 -4.19 -10.65
CA ILE A 382 2.19 -3.57 -9.83
C ILE A 382 2.79 -3.05 -8.53
N GLU A 383 2.17 -2.02 -7.99
CA GLU A 383 2.37 -1.57 -6.61
C GLU A 383 1.03 -1.58 -5.89
N THR A 384 0.97 -2.25 -4.74
CA THR A 384 -0.26 -2.36 -3.94
C THR A 384 -0.12 -1.51 -2.69
N TYR A 385 -1.08 -0.62 -2.49
CA TYR A 385 -1.21 0.25 -1.33
C TYR A 385 -2.55 -0.05 -0.66
N TYR A 386 -2.60 -0.11 0.65
CA TYR A 386 -3.84 -0.42 1.33
C TYR A 386 -3.99 0.25 2.69
N THR A 387 -5.24 0.42 3.09
CA THR A 387 -5.64 0.68 4.47
C THR A 387 -6.48 -0.47 4.98
N ALA A 388 -6.50 -0.67 6.30
CA ALA A 388 -7.37 -1.66 6.92
C ALA A 388 -7.87 -1.13 8.26
N TYR A 389 -9.18 -1.22 8.47
CA TYR A 389 -9.85 -0.63 9.63
C TYR A 389 -11.12 -1.37 9.99
N GLU A 390 -11.62 -1.14 11.20
CA GLU A 390 -12.82 -1.81 11.70
C GLU A 390 -14.05 -1.43 10.87
N ALA A 391 -14.81 -2.45 10.45
CA ALA A 391 -16.12 -2.24 9.89
C ALA A 391 -17.09 -1.92 11.03
N VAL A 392 -17.34 -0.63 11.26
CA VAL A 392 -18.40 -0.16 12.14
C VAL A 392 -19.70 -0.14 11.32
N GLY A 393 -20.76 -0.78 11.83
CA GLY A 393 -22.01 -0.98 11.09
C GLY A 393 -22.69 0.31 10.65
N GLU A 394 -23.33 0.27 9.47
CA GLU A 394 -24.26 1.30 8.98
C GLU A 394 -25.63 1.22 9.67
#